data_AF-A0A2C5W4E1-F1
#
_entry.id   AF-A0A2C5W4E1-F1
#
_cell.length_a   1.000
_cell.length_b   1.000
_cell.length_c   1.000
_cell.angle_alpha   90.00
_cell.angle_beta   90.00
_cell.angle_gamma   90.00
#
_symmetry.space_group_name_H-M   'P 1'
#
loop_
_entity.id
_entity.type
_entity.pdbx_description
1 polymer ?
#
loop_
_entity_poly.entity_id
_entity_poly.type
_entity_poly.pdbx_seq_one_letter_code
_entity_poly.pdbx_strand_id
1 'polypeptide(L)'
;MAEKMRKGIRYRIDHPMFHQHWLIDNELYPKGSGFIGRNGMGFYDSGTLHFSGNALPRHLHQKIAVRGLIVTFPDGQEFSIYEEGQEPPSGKVGRERVLSEMLSRRDASINELLQLFENAIGSNFNARSKELIVGLVHQFERRSDAERASPRIDGICIGLQMAGLISPDQLTDFRNRLKELMRHGEELSRLKLPFGRG
;
A
#
# COMPACT_ATOMS: atom_id res chain seq x y z
N MET A 1 32.49 6.59 5.64
CA MET A 1 31.93 5.22 5.81
C MET A 1 30.42 5.37 5.90
N ALA A 2 29.64 4.60 5.13
CA ALA A 2 28.19 4.59 5.31
C ALA A 2 27.86 3.92 6.65
N GLU A 3 27.02 4.56 7.45
CA GLU A 3 26.56 4.01 8.71
C GLU A 3 25.75 2.73 8.44
N LYS A 4 26.01 1.68 9.22
CA LYS A 4 25.43 0.34 9.01
C LYS A 4 24.81 -0.18 10.28
N MET A 5 23.79 -1.02 10.13
CA MET A 5 23.15 -1.70 11.24
C MET A 5 24.15 -2.56 12.04
N ARG A 6 23.96 -2.56 13.36
CA ARG A 6 24.78 -3.29 14.32
C ARG A 6 24.05 -4.56 14.77
N LYS A 7 24.81 -5.64 14.95
CA LYS A 7 24.29 -6.93 15.42
C LYS A 7 23.64 -6.80 16.80
N GLY A 8 22.47 -7.42 16.96
CA GLY A 8 21.71 -7.46 18.21
C GLY A 8 20.97 -6.15 18.55
N ILE A 9 21.10 -5.11 17.73
CA ILE A 9 20.39 -3.84 17.94
C ILE A 9 19.04 -3.87 17.21
N ARG A 10 18.03 -3.28 17.84
CA ARG A 10 16.70 -3.12 17.27
C ARG A 10 16.62 -1.83 16.48
N TYR A 11 16.20 -1.93 15.23
CA TYR A 11 16.00 -0.80 14.35
C TYR A 11 14.53 -0.64 13.95
N ARG A 12 14.13 0.57 13.60
CA ARG A 12 12.83 0.96 13.05
C ARG A 12 13.03 1.59 11.68
N ILE A 13 12.08 1.37 10.78
CA ILE A 13 11.98 2.11 9.52
C ILE A 13 11.06 3.30 9.78
N ASP A 14 11.51 4.49 9.40
CA ASP A 14 10.76 5.74 9.56
C ASP A 14 9.66 5.90 8.51
N HIS A 15 8.74 4.94 8.48
CA HIS A 15 7.63 4.90 7.56
C HIS A 15 6.39 4.37 8.29
N PRO A 16 5.20 5.02 8.17
CA PRO A 16 3.99 4.65 8.89
C PRO A 16 3.63 3.16 8.79
N MET A 17 3.73 2.53 7.60
CA MET A 17 3.45 1.09 7.42
C MET A 17 4.31 0.16 8.29
N PHE A 18 5.48 0.60 8.73
CA PHE A 18 6.43 -0.20 9.51
C PHE A 18 6.35 0.08 11.02
N HIS A 19 5.37 0.85 11.51
CA HIS A 19 5.26 1.20 12.93
C HIS A 19 5.16 -0.01 13.89
N GLN A 20 4.64 -1.15 13.43
CA GLN A 20 4.56 -2.40 14.21
C GLN A 20 5.76 -3.33 13.97
N HIS A 21 6.70 -2.92 13.13
CA HIS A 21 7.81 -3.76 12.72
C HIS A 21 9.12 -3.27 13.33
N TRP A 22 9.98 -4.24 13.64
CA TRP A 22 11.37 -4.01 14.01
C TRP A 22 12.27 -4.75 13.02
N LEU A 23 13.48 -4.23 12.87
CA LEU A 23 14.53 -4.90 12.13
C LEU A 23 15.65 -5.26 13.11
N ILE A 24 15.95 -6.55 13.22
CA ILE A 24 17.00 -7.09 14.10
C ILE A 24 17.77 -8.11 13.29
N ASP A 25 19.08 -7.96 13.16
CA ASP A 25 19.94 -8.92 12.47
C ASP A 25 19.47 -9.26 11.04
N ASN A 26 18.98 -8.25 10.31
CA ASN A 26 18.35 -8.36 8.98
C ASN A 26 16.99 -9.07 8.96
N GLU A 27 16.43 -9.51 10.08
CA GLU A 27 15.09 -10.08 10.16
C GLU A 27 14.04 -9.04 10.57
N LEU A 28 12.87 -9.08 9.92
CA LEU A 28 11.72 -8.28 10.31
C LEU A 28 10.91 -9.00 11.37
N TYR A 29 10.64 -8.28 12.45
CA TYR A 29 9.77 -8.70 13.53
C TYR A 29 8.43 -7.97 13.47
N PRO A 30 7.29 -8.59 13.88
CA PRO A 30 7.13 -9.91 14.50
C PRO A 30 7.76 -11.05 13.70
N LYS A 31 8.38 -12.02 14.38
CA LYS A 31 9.24 -13.02 13.73
C LYS A 31 8.48 -13.70 12.58
N GLY A 32 9.14 -13.82 11.43
CA GLY A 32 8.52 -14.37 10.21
C GLY A 32 7.75 -13.36 9.37
N SER A 33 7.84 -12.06 9.67
CA SER A 33 7.26 -10.99 8.82
C SER A 33 8.09 -10.72 7.57
N GLY A 34 9.39 -11.00 7.61
CA GLY A 34 10.30 -10.75 6.48
C GLY A 34 11.76 -10.77 6.88
N PHE A 35 12.63 -10.47 5.93
CA PHE A 35 14.07 -10.32 6.13
C PHE A 35 14.69 -9.45 5.02
N ILE A 36 15.90 -8.94 5.23
CA ILE A 36 16.71 -8.27 4.22
C ILE A 36 17.62 -9.33 3.61
N GLY A 37 17.42 -9.58 2.31
CA GLY A 37 18.21 -10.52 1.53
C GLY A 37 19.28 -9.82 0.70
N ARG A 38 20.35 -10.55 0.39
CA ARG A 38 21.40 -10.18 -0.56
C ARG A 38 21.61 -11.31 -1.58
N ASN A 39 22.21 -10.95 -2.70
CA ASN A 39 23.04 -11.87 -3.47
C ASN A 39 24.40 -12.07 -2.74
N GLY A 40 24.48 -12.97 -1.75
CA GLY A 40 25.73 -13.33 -1.01
C GLY A 40 25.59 -13.32 0.52
N MET A 41 26.51 -13.97 1.29
CA MET A 41 26.45 -14.21 2.75
C MET A 41 27.03 -13.08 3.64
N GLY A 42 26.34 -12.67 4.74
CA GLY A 42 26.86 -11.75 5.79
C GLY A 42 25.83 -10.80 6.44
N PHE A 43 26.26 -9.92 7.37
CA PHE A 43 25.44 -8.76 7.81
C PHE A 43 25.53 -7.68 6.73
N TYR A 44 24.39 -7.30 6.17
CA TYR A 44 24.36 -6.57 4.91
C TYR A 44 24.28 -5.05 5.11
N ASP A 45 25.23 -4.31 4.51
CA ASP A 45 25.14 -2.84 4.32
C ASP A 45 24.17 -2.47 3.17
N SER A 46 23.60 -3.45 2.49
CA SER A 46 22.73 -3.24 1.34
C SER A 46 21.96 -4.52 1.00
N GLY A 47 20.74 -4.41 0.52
CA GLY A 47 19.94 -5.59 0.16
C GLY A 47 18.55 -5.21 -0.29
N THR A 48 17.66 -6.18 -0.29
CA THR A 48 16.25 -5.98 -0.61
C THR A 48 15.39 -6.56 0.49
N LEU A 49 14.30 -5.86 0.81
CA LEU A 49 13.33 -6.30 1.80
C LEU A 49 12.46 -7.41 1.19
N HIS A 50 12.56 -8.61 1.76
CA HIS A 50 11.68 -9.74 1.48
C HIS A 50 10.61 -9.81 2.56
N PHE A 51 9.35 -9.91 2.16
CA PHE A 51 8.23 -10.11 3.06
C PHE A 51 7.78 -11.55 3.08
N SER A 52 7.51 -12.07 4.26
CA SER A 52 6.99 -13.41 4.45
C SER A 52 5.50 -13.34 4.83
N GLY A 53 4.69 -14.17 4.19
CA GLY A 53 3.25 -14.28 4.46
C GLY A 53 2.44 -13.01 4.15
N ASN A 54 1.50 -12.68 5.04
CA ASN A 54 0.59 -11.54 4.92
C ASN A 54 0.95 -10.40 5.90
N ALA A 55 2.18 -10.34 6.40
CA ALA A 55 2.57 -9.34 7.40
C ALA A 55 2.67 -7.93 6.79
N LEU A 56 3.11 -7.83 5.53
CA LEU A 56 3.43 -6.57 4.83
C LEU A 56 2.80 -6.54 3.43
N PRO A 57 2.64 -5.35 2.79
CA PRO A 57 1.96 -5.22 1.51
C PRO A 57 2.65 -6.04 0.41
N ARG A 58 1.89 -6.92 -0.26
CA ARG A 58 2.48 -7.90 -1.18
C ARG A 58 3.14 -7.26 -2.38
N HIS A 59 2.60 -6.15 -2.87
CA HIS A 59 3.14 -5.47 -4.05
C HIS A 59 4.49 -4.78 -3.81
N LEU A 60 4.90 -4.63 -2.54
CA LEU A 60 6.20 -4.10 -2.15
C LEU A 60 7.26 -5.20 -1.96
N HIS A 61 6.86 -6.47 -1.97
CA HIS A 61 7.77 -7.60 -1.79
C HIS A 61 8.91 -7.53 -2.83
N GLN A 62 10.15 -7.57 -2.36
CA GLN A 62 11.36 -7.45 -3.19
C GLN A 62 11.51 -6.13 -3.96
N LYS A 63 10.79 -5.07 -3.56
CA LYS A 63 10.88 -3.76 -4.21
C LYS A 63 11.47 -2.65 -3.35
N ILE A 64 11.62 -2.90 -2.05
CA ILE A 64 12.24 -1.94 -1.13
C ILE A 64 13.73 -2.28 -1.06
N ALA A 65 14.55 -1.38 -1.59
CA ALA A 65 16.00 -1.48 -1.47
C ALA A 65 16.43 -0.99 -0.09
N VAL A 66 17.44 -1.62 0.48
CA VAL A 66 18.09 -1.18 1.73
C VAL A 66 19.53 -0.82 1.39
N ARG A 67 20.02 0.32 1.90
CA ARG A 67 21.42 0.73 1.81
C ARG A 67 21.82 1.47 3.08
N GLY A 68 22.68 0.85 3.89
CA GLY A 68 23.08 1.34 5.20
C GLY A 68 21.87 1.46 6.12
N LEU A 69 21.63 2.68 6.60
CA LEU A 69 20.47 3.06 7.40
C LEU A 69 19.39 3.77 6.59
N ILE A 70 19.26 3.46 5.30
CA ILE A 70 18.24 4.02 4.42
C ILE A 70 17.50 2.89 3.71
N VAL A 71 16.18 3.04 3.57
CA VAL A 71 15.37 2.24 2.66
C VAL A 71 14.85 3.11 1.53
N THR A 72 14.88 2.58 0.31
CA THR A 72 14.34 3.24 -0.89
C THR A 72 13.14 2.44 -1.38
N PHE A 73 11.99 3.09 -1.48
CA PHE A 73 10.75 2.50 -1.97
C PHE A 73 10.70 2.47 -3.50
N PRO A 74 9.82 1.65 -4.11
CA PRO A 74 9.72 1.56 -5.56
C PRO A 74 9.28 2.86 -6.26
N ASP A 75 8.72 3.83 -5.53
CA ASP A 75 8.43 5.18 -6.03
C ASP A 75 9.61 6.15 -5.90
N GLY A 76 10.77 5.67 -5.43
CA GLY A 76 11.98 6.45 -5.24
C GLY A 76 12.05 7.21 -3.92
N GLN A 77 11.01 7.17 -3.08
CA GLN A 77 11.06 7.81 -1.77
C GLN A 77 12.03 7.08 -0.84
N GLU A 78 12.82 7.85 -0.09
CA GLU A 78 13.80 7.34 0.86
C GLU A 78 13.36 7.58 2.29
N PHE A 79 13.54 6.56 3.15
CA PHE A 79 13.20 6.62 4.57
C PHE A 79 14.38 6.13 5.40
N SER A 80 14.58 6.78 6.55
CA SER A 80 15.67 6.42 7.45
C SER A 80 15.34 5.15 8.25
N ILE A 81 16.38 4.38 8.54
CA ILE A 81 16.39 3.32 9.54
C ILE A 81 17.08 3.90 10.78
N TYR A 82 16.44 3.83 11.94
CA TYR A 82 16.97 4.41 13.19
C TYR A 82 16.89 3.40 14.33
N GLU A 83 17.72 3.57 15.35
CA GLU A 83 17.72 2.67 16.51
C GLU A 83 16.46 2.88 17.35
N GLU A 84 15.86 1.79 17.81
CA GLU A 84 14.70 1.86 18.69
C GLU A 84 15.05 2.61 19.99
N GLY A 85 14.20 3.57 20.36
CA GLY A 85 14.42 4.48 21.49
C GLY A 85 15.00 5.84 21.08
N GLN A 86 15.48 6.00 19.85
CA GLN A 86 15.80 7.31 19.28
C GLN A 86 14.55 7.98 18.70
N GLU A 87 14.58 9.31 18.62
CA GLU A 87 13.52 10.06 17.94
C GLU A 87 13.57 9.74 16.42
N PRO A 88 12.41 9.48 15.78
CA PRO A 88 12.38 9.24 14.34
C PRO A 88 12.95 10.45 13.58
N PRO A 89 13.84 10.25 12.58
CA PRO A 89 14.47 11.36 11.85
C PRO A 89 13.49 12.32 11.17
N SER A 90 12.35 11.82 10.68
CA SER A 90 11.28 12.63 10.08
C SER A 90 10.39 13.32 11.11
N GLY A 91 10.52 12.96 12.39
CA GLY A 91 9.69 13.46 13.48
C GLY A 91 8.22 13.08 13.34
N LYS A 92 7.35 13.87 14.00
CA LYS A 92 5.89 13.69 13.89
C LYS A 92 5.35 14.19 12.54
N VAL A 93 5.78 15.39 12.14
CA VAL A 93 5.29 16.09 10.93
C VAL A 93 5.61 15.31 9.65
N GLY A 94 6.81 14.74 9.55
CA GLY A 94 7.18 13.94 8.39
C GLY A 94 6.32 12.68 8.23
N ARG A 95 6.05 11.98 9.33
CA ARG A 95 5.15 10.80 9.32
C ARG A 95 3.70 11.16 8.98
N GLU A 96 3.20 12.29 9.48
CA GLU A 96 1.86 12.79 9.12
C GLU A 96 1.77 13.16 7.64
N ARG A 97 2.82 13.76 7.07
CA ARG A 97 2.90 14.05 5.64
C ARG A 97 2.83 12.78 4.80
N VAL A 98 3.62 11.76 5.13
CA VAL A 98 3.60 10.47 4.42
C VAL A 98 2.22 9.82 4.49
N LEU A 99 1.59 9.84 5.67
CA LEU A 99 0.22 9.36 5.83
C LEU A 99 -0.77 10.14 4.95
N SER A 100 -0.67 11.46 4.93
CA SER A 100 -1.51 12.32 4.09
C SER A 100 -1.33 11.98 2.61
N GLU A 101 -0.10 11.80 2.15
CA GLU A 101 0.21 11.41 0.77
C GLU A 101 -0.37 10.03 0.41
N MET A 102 -0.36 9.07 1.34
CA MET A 102 -1.01 7.76 1.13
C MET A 102 -2.55 7.88 1.02
N LEU A 103 -3.17 8.72 1.85
CA LEU A 103 -4.61 8.97 1.79
C LEU A 103 -5.01 9.70 0.50
N SER A 104 -4.26 10.74 0.11
CA SER A 104 -4.52 11.46 -1.14
C SER A 104 -4.37 10.58 -2.38
N ARG A 105 -3.38 9.67 -2.41
CA ARG A 105 -3.23 8.68 -3.50
C ARG A 105 -4.45 7.79 -3.61
N ARG A 106 -4.98 7.29 -2.48
CA ARG A 106 -6.20 6.50 -2.45
C ARG A 106 -7.38 7.29 -3.00
N ASP A 107 -7.63 8.51 -2.51
CA ASP A 107 -8.79 9.31 -2.92
C ASP A 107 -8.72 9.67 -4.41
N ALA A 108 -7.52 9.92 -4.94
CA ALA A 108 -7.31 10.07 -6.38
C ALA A 108 -7.74 8.81 -7.16
N SER A 109 -7.31 7.62 -6.74
CA SER A 109 -7.73 6.36 -7.39
C SER A 109 -9.23 6.11 -7.32
N ILE A 110 -9.90 6.50 -6.23
CA ILE A 110 -11.36 6.42 -6.11
C ILE A 110 -12.01 7.33 -7.16
N ASN A 111 -11.56 8.58 -7.25
CA ASN A 111 -12.12 9.55 -8.20
C ASN A 111 -11.88 9.14 -9.65
N GLU A 112 -10.71 8.60 -9.98
CA GLU A 112 -10.43 8.06 -11.32
C GLU A 112 -11.38 6.91 -11.68
N LEU A 113 -11.62 5.98 -10.75
CA LEU A 113 -12.56 4.88 -10.97
C LEU A 113 -14.00 5.39 -11.16
N LEU A 114 -14.42 6.38 -10.39
CA LEU A 114 -15.74 7.01 -10.54
C LEU A 114 -15.87 7.74 -11.87
N GLN A 115 -14.82 8.42 -12.33
CA GLN A 115 -14.81 9.09 -13.64
C GLN A 115 -14.98 8.08 -14.78
N LEU A 116 -14.38 6.88 -14.66
CA LEU A 116 -14.60 5.82 -15.65
C LEU A 116 -16.06 5.37 -15.67
N PHE A 117 -16.72 5.24 -14.52
CA PHE A 117 -18.16 4.93 -14.45
C PHE A 117 -19.03 6.05 -15.01
N GLU A 118 -18.70 7.31 -14.69
CA GLU A 118 -19.37 8.50 -15.25
C GLU A 118 -19.28 8.53 -16.78
N ASN A 119 -18.10 8.24 -17.33
CA ASN A 119 -17.89 8.22 -18.78
C ASN A 119 -18.63 7.06 -19.47
N ALA A 120 -18.70 5.89 -18.83
CA ALA A 120 -19.35 4.70 -19.37
C ALA A 120 -20.89 4.80 -19.36
N ILE A 121 -21.44 5.31 -18.26
CA ILE A 121 -22.90 5.31 -18.00
C ILE A 121 -23.53 6.65 -18.44
N GLY A 122 -22.74 7.72 -18.50
CA GLY A 122 -23.16 9.05 -18.91
C GLY A 122 -24.21 9.64 -17.97
N SER A 123 -25.26 10.25 -18.53
CA SER A 123 -26.34 10.89 -17.79
C SER A 123 -27.12 9.96 -16.85
N ASN A 124 -27.00 8.64 -17.02
CA ASN A 124 -27.64 7.66 -16.16
C ASN A 124 -26.86 7.39 -14.86
N PHE A 125 -25.64 7.94 -14.71
CA PHE A 125 -24.85 7.81 -13.49
C PHE A 125 -25.31 8.82 -12.43
N ASN A 126 -26.44 8.49 -11.81
CA ASN A 126 -27.04 9.30 -10.75
C ASN A 126 -26.29 9.18 -9.41
N ALA A 127 -26.61 10.09 -8.48
CA ALA A 127 -25.99 10.14 -7.15
C ALA A 127 -26.06 8.79 -6.40
N ARG A 128 -27.17 8.06 -6.51
CA ARG A 128 -27.34 6.74 -5.88
C ARG A 128 -26.37 5.70 -6.44
N SER A 129 -26.13 5.71 -7.75
CA SER A 129 -25.17 4.81 -8.39
C SER A 129 -23.74 5.13 -7.94
N LYS A 130 -23.42 6.42 -7.84
CA LYS A 130 -22.15 6.90 -7.31
C LYS A 130 -21.93 6.46 -5.87
N GLU A 131 -22.92 6.64 -5.00
CA GLU A 131 -22.88 6.17 -3.61
C GLU A 131 -22.69 4.67 -3.48
N LEU A 132 -23.33 3.86 -4.35
CA LEU A 132 -23.15 2.41 -4.35
C LEU A 132 -21.72 2.01 -4.74
N ILE A 133 -21.15 2.63 -5.78
CA ILE A 133 -19.77 2.36 -6.20
C ILE A 133 -18.79 2.80 -5.11
N VAL A 134 -18.98 4.01 -4.56
CA VAL A 134 -18.18 4.52 -3.44
C VAL A 134 -18.26 3.58 -2.24
N GLY A 135 -19.45 3.10 -1.89
CA GLY A 135 -19.65 2.14 -0.79
C GLY A 135 -18.96 0.79 -1.02
N LEU A 136 -18.96 0.28 -2.26
CA LEU A 136 -18.21 -0.93 -2.63
C LEU A 136 -16.70 -0.69 -2.58
N VAL A 137 -16.25 0.49 -3.01
CA VAL A 137 -14.85 0.89 -3.01
C VAL A 137 -14.31 1.11 -1.59
N HIS A 138 -15.10 1.65 -0.66
CA HIS A 138 -14.72 1.77 0.75
C HIS A 138 -14.50 0.41 1.42
N GLN A 139 -15.13 -0.65 0.92
CA GLN A 139 -14.86 -2.02 1.39
C GLN A 139 -13.42 -2.48 1.03
N PHE A 140 -12.68 -1.74 0.20
CA PHE A 140 -11.27 -2.02 -0.08
C PHE A 140 -10.30 -1.60 1.02
N GLU A 141 -10.78 -0.92 2.06
CA GLU A 141 -9.97 -0.57 3.24
C GLU A 141 -9.57 -1.80 4.09
N ARG A 142 -10.31 -2.90 3.96
CA ARG A 142 -9.98 -4.18 4.64
C ARG A 142 -9.85 -5.26 3.61
N ARG A 143 -8.76 -6.01 3.66
CA ARG A 143 -8.48 -7.08 2.69
C ARG A 143 -9.61 -8.10 2.57
N SER A 144 -10.20 -8.53 3.69
CA SER A 144 -11.33 -9.49 3.70
C SER A 144 -12.55 -8.95 2.95
N ASP A 145 -12.74 -7.64 3.01
CA ASP A 145 -13.89 -6.96 2.43
C ASP A 145 -13.59 -6.65 0.95
N ALA A 146 -12.31 -6.41 0.61
CA ALA A 146 -11.85 -6.27 -0.76
C ALA A 146 -11.96 -7.52 -1.60
N GLU A 147 -11.60 -8.67 -1.04
CA GLU A 147 -11.78 -9.96 -1.70
C GLU A 147 -13.27 -10.27 -1.97
N ARG A 148 -14.20 -9.68 -1.20
CA ARG A 148 -15.65 -9.81 -1.40
C ARG A 148 -16.25 -8.78 -2.36
N ALA A 149 -15.77 -7.53 -2.31
CA ALA A 149 -16.29 -6.44 -3.11
C ALA A 149 -15.70 -6.41 -4.53
N SER A 150 -14.48 -6.90 -4.73
CA SER A 150 -13.81 -6.92 -6.04
C SER A 150 -14.61 -7.69 -7.11
N PRO A 151 -15.13 -8.91 -6.85
CA PRO A 151 -15.99 -9.61 -7.81
C PRO A 151 -17.28 -8.85 -8.16
N ARG A 152 -17.82 -8.05 -7.22
CA ARG A 152 -19.03 -7.26 -7.48
C ARG A 152 -18.75 -6.13 -8.46
N ILE A 153 -17.64 -5.41 -8.26
CA ILE A 153 -17.21 -4.36 -9.19
C ILE A 153 -16.87 -4.95 -10.55
N ASP A 154 -16.14 -6.08 -10.60
CA ASP A 154 -15.83 -6.75 -11.88
C ASP A 154 -17.11 -7.20 -12.61
N GLY A 155 -18.10 -7.72 -11.88
CA GLY A 155 -19.40 -8.07 -12.43
C GLY A 155 -20.16 -6.88 -13.02
N ILE A 156 -20.10 -5.71 -12.37
CA ILE A 156 -20.68 -4.47 -12.91
C ILE A 156 -19.95 -4.09 -14.22
N CYS A 157 -18.62 -4.10 -14.23
CA CYS A 157 -17.83 -3.77 -15.42
C CYS A 157 -18.11 -4.73 -16.58
N ILE A 158 -18.23 -6.04 -16.32
CA ILE A 158 -18.63 -7.03 -17.34
C ILE A 158 -20.04 -6.73 -17.86
N GLY A 159 -20.99 -6.39 -16.98
CA GLY A 159 -22.34 -5.98 -17.38
C GLY A 159 -22.35 -4.76 -18.30
N LEU A 160 -21.53 -3.75 -18.00
CA LEU A 160 -21.36 -2.57 -18.88
C LEU A 160 -20.77 -2.96 -20.24
N GLN A 161 -19.81 -3.88 -20.27
CA GLN A 161 -19.22 -4.37 -21.51
C GLN A 161 -20.26 -5.11 -22.35
N MET A 162 -21.05 -6.01 -21.74
CA MET A 162 -22.11 -6.75 -22.44
C MET A 162 -23.22 -5.84 -22.94
N ALA A 163 -23.48 -4.73 -22.26
CA ALA A 163 -24.42 -3.69 -22.69
C ALA A 163 -23.85 -2.78 -23.81
N GLY A 164 -22.59 -2.97 -24.21
CA GLY A 164 -21.92 -2.13 -25.22
C GLY A 164 -21.58 -0.72 -24.74
N LEU A 165 -21.61 -0.48 -23.42
CA LEU A 165 -21.31 0.83 -22.82
C LEU A 165 -19.82 1.07 -22.61
N ILE A 166 -19.03 -0.01 -22.55
CA ILE A 166 -17.56 0.07 -22.47
C ILE A 166 -16.89 -0.91 -23.42
N SER A 167 -15.71 -0.53 -23.93
CA SER A 167 -14.86 -1.39 -24.75
C SER A 167 -14.06 -2.39 -23.90
N PRO A 168 -13.48 -3.44 -24.52
CA PRO A 168 -12.54 -4.35 -23.84
C PRO A 168 -11.31 -3.63 -23.24
N ASP A 169 -10.84 -2.57 -23.90
CA ASP A 169 -9.72 -1.76 -23.42
C ASP A 169 -10.11 -0.97 -22.17
N GLN A 170 -11.30 -0.38 -22.17
CA GLN A 170 -11.84 0.30 -20.99
C GLN A 170 -12.06 -0.67 -19.83
N LEU A 171 -12.57 -1.88 -20.07
CA LEU A 171 -12.66 -2.92 -19.04
C LEU A 171 -11.28 -3.27 -18.45
N THR A 172 -10.25 -3.32 -19.28
CA THR A 172 -8.88 -3.56 -18.84
C THR A 172 -8.37 -2.41 -17.97
N ASP A 173 -8.66 -1.16 -18.36
CA ASP A 173 -8.34 0.03 -17.56
C ASP A 173 -9.05 0.01 -16.20
N PHE A 174 -10.36 -0.26 -16.16
CA PHE A 174 -11.13 -0.47 -14.92
C PHE A 174 -10.46 -1.46 -13.98
N ARG A 175 -10.05 -2.62 -14.51
CA ARG A 175 -9.38 -3.67 -13.73
C ARG A 175 -8.01 -3.23 -13.20
N ASN A 176 -7.28 -2.43 -13.97
CA ASN A 176 -5.99 -1.89 -13.53
C ASN A 176 -6.19 -0.88 -12.40
N ARG A 177 -7.15 0.05 -12.54
CA ARG A 177 -7.50 1.01 -11.47
C ARG A 177 -8.02 0.33 -10.21
N LEU A 178 -8.81 -0.73 -10.38
CA LEU A 178 -9.27 -1.55 -9.26
C LEU A 178 -8.09 -2.18 -8.50
N LYS A 179 -7.09 -2.73 -9.22
CA LYS A 179 -5.88 -3.29 -8.62
C LYS A 179 -5.05 -2.22 -7.89
N GLU A 180 -4.91 -1.03 -8.46
CA GLU A 180 -4.19 0.09 -7.82
C GLU A 180 -4.87 0.51 -6.51
N LEU A 181 -6.19 0.69 -6.56
CA LEU A 181 -6.99 1.03 -5.38
C LEU A 181 -6.90 -0.05 -4.28
N MET A 182 -6.94 -1.33 -4.64
CA MET A 182 -6.73 -2.42 -3.69
C MET A 182 -5.33 -2.40 -3.05
N ARG A 183 -4.29 -1.99 -3.81
CA ARG A 183 -2.93 -1.83 -3.25
C ARG A 183 -2.88 -0.71 -2.23
N HIS A 184 -3.47 0.45 -2.52
CA HIS A 184 -3.56 1.55 -1.55
C HIS A 184 -4.38 1.17 -0.31
N GLY A 185 -5.49 0.44 -0.50
CA GLY A 185 -6.29 -0.12 0.60
C GLY A 185 -5.48 -1.05 1.49
N GLU A 186 -4.68 -1.97 0.91
CA GLU A 186 -3.79 -2.86 1.68
C GLU A 186 -2.78 -2.07 2.50
N GLU A 187 -2.14 -1.04 1.92
CA GLU A 187 -1.18 -0.18 2.63
C GLU A 187 -1.81 0.54 3.83
N LEU A 188 -2.99 1.15 3.64
CA LEU A 188 -3.70 1.92 4.66
C LEU A 188 -4.30 1.03 5.76
N SER A 189 -4.77 -0.18 5.43
CA SER A 189 -5.34 -1.13 6.39
C SER A 189 -4.38 -1.47 7.54
N ARG A 190 -3.08 -1.36 7.29
CA ARG A 190 -2.02 -1.67 8.26
C ARG A 190 -1.85 -0.61 9.32
N LEU A 191 -2.25 0.62 9.03
CA LEU A 191 -1.96 1.78 9.86
C LEU A 191 -2.81 1.85 11.13
N LYS A 192 -3.73 0.88 11.36
CA LYS A 192 -4.74 0.92 12.44
C LYS A 192 -5.26 2.34 12.63
N LEU A 193 -5.54 3.02 11.53
CA LEU A 193 -6.03 4.38 11.59
C LEU A 193 -7.30 4.36 12.44
N PRO A 194 -7.43 5.27 13.42
CA PRO A 194 -8.68 5.47 14.11
C PRO A 194 -9.64 6.13 13.10
N PHE A 195 -10.13 5.36 12.15
CA PHE A 195 -11.30 5.80 11.40
C PHE A 195 -12.45 5.73 12.38
N GLY A 196 -12.94 6.91 12.72
CA GLY A 196 -14.14 7.10 13.50
C GLY A 196 -15.20 6.13 13.01
N ARG A 197 -15.78 5.40 13.96
CA ARG A 197 -17.13 4.89 13.80
C ARG A 197 -17.98 6.12 13.44
N GLY A 198 -18.51 6.14 12.23
CA GLY A 198 -19.76 6.84 11.99
C GLY A 198 -20.84 6.29 12.89
#